data_AF-A0A1M7YPT1-F1
#
_entry.id   AF-A0A1M7YPT1-F1
#
_cell.length_a   1.000
_cell.length_b   1.000
_cell.length_c   1.000
_cell.angle_alpha   90.00
_cell.angle_beta   90.00
_cell.angle_gamma   90.00
#
_symmetry.space_group_name_H-M   'P 1'
#
loop_
_entity.id
_entity.type
_entity.pdbx_description
1 polymer ?
#
loop_
_entity_poly.entity_id
_entity_poly.type
_entity_poly.pdbx_seq_one_letter_code
_entity_poly.pdbx_strand_id
1 'polypeptide(L)'
;MAFTKKLEFGNYTLKFGEDNVLLDLFHEVVMPSFHEMKYIRRLKDKGEYFFIDSKLVTLDNNPDVPVLGISGKIVKNTKLKRDQIYRADGGLIEDQSELETAPSSTFLLILNTHRLILCKEVAGAPSIQNFHSTSQYCLKQQHKIFLESEFEKAKQIKEENPDAERITKKALVGKYPYPVLRITPLSDKESLKNFVTRLKHIDKVSIKLLSTNKEEIDNDDFWSDFGRRREEMNSKSARVEFSNPKEGLEGDEVFEQARAASGLGNSEVRLKGYDKQGDTINGSNDDFSLTVELEELPRNAERAATVKYEQFRHLVDGNVIKLPDLADEVIAKIVSIFRGL
;
A
#
# COMPACT_ATOMS: atom_id res chain seq x y z
N MET A 1 11.65 -22.40 17.21
CA MET A 1 11.30 -22.35 15.78
C MET A 1 11.76 -21.01 15.24
N ALA A 2 12.50 -21.00 14.11
CA ALA A 2 12.88 -19.75 13.45
C ALA A 2 11.62 -19.08 12.88
N PHE A 3 11.54 -17.75 12.98
CA PHE A 3 10.44 -16.99 12.40
C PHE A 3 10.59 -17.01 10.87
N THR A 4 9.65 -17.61 10.15
CA THR A 4 9.61 -17.59 8.68
C THR A 4 9.27 -16.19 8.20
N LYS A 5 10.15 -15.59 7.40
CA LYS A 5 9.91 -14.28 6.81
C LYS A 5 8.93 -14.41 5.66
N LYS A 6 8.02 -13.47 5.56
CA LYS A 6 6.99 -13.46 4.52
C LYS A 6 6.95 -12.10 3.84
N LEU A 7 7.03 -12.08 2.52
CA LEU A 7 6.79 -10.91 1.68
C LEU A 7 5.29 -10.75 1.45
N GLU A 8 4.77 -9.59 1.83
CA GLU A 8 3.42 -9.12 1.53
C GLU A 8 3.50 -8.09 0.40
N PHE A 9 2.62 -8.19 -0.58
CA PHE A 9 2.61 -7.31 -1.75
C PHE A 9 1.34 -6.44 -1.76
N GLY A 10 1.50 -5.16 -2.09
CA GLY A 10 0.38 -4.24 -2.21
C GLY A 10 0.58 -3.18 -3.28
N ASN A 11 -0.53 -2.67 -3.80
CA ASN A 11 -0.56 -1.50 -4.66
C ASN A 11 -0.64 -0.23 -3.80
N TYR A 12 0.38 0.63 -3.88
CA TYR A 12 0.48 1.87 -3.10
C TYR A 12 -0.11 3.03 -3.91
N THR A 13 -1.39 3.34 -3.69
CA THR A 13 -2.06 4.47 -4.36
C THR A 13 -2.06 5.70 -3.48
N LEU A 14 -1.38 6.76 -3.90
CA LEU A 14 -1.31 8.03 -3.20
C LEU A 14 -1.84 9.15 -4.10
N LYS A 15 -2.93 9.80 -3.68
CA LYS A 15 -3.49 10.96 -4.38
C LYS A 15 -3.48 12.20 -3.50
N PHE A 16 -3.34 13.35 -4.15
CA PHE A 16 -3.51 14.69 -3.61
C PHE A 16 -4.66 15.34 -4.40
N GLY A 17 -5.89 14.94 -4.06
CA GLY A 17 -7.06 15.33 -4.85
C GLY A 17 -7.21 14.52 -6.14
N GLU A 18 -7.66 15.18 -7.20
CA GLU A 18 -7.92 14.54 -8.50
C GLU A 18 -6.70 14.61 -9.43
N ASP A 19 -5.97 15.72 -9.40
CA ASP A 19 -4.92 16.06 -10.38
C ASP A 19 -3.54 15.52 -10.06
N ASN A 20 -3.19 15.46 -8.77
CA ASN A 20 -1.86 15.13 -8.30
C ASN A 20 -1.80 13.72 -7.67
N VAL A 21 -0.77 12.97 -8.01
CA VAL A 21 -0.50 11.60 -7.53
C VAL A 21 0.91 11.50 -6.93
N LEU A 22 1.33 10.28 -6.59
CA LEU A 22 2.58 9.98 -5.88
C LEU A 22 3.80 10.75 -6.41
N LEU A 23 4.07 10.68 -7.72
CA LEU A 23 5.28 11.26 -8.30
C LEU A 23 5.21 12.77 -8.48
N ASP A 24 4.02 13.37 -8.44
CA ASP A 24 3.83 14.83 -8.64
C ASP A 24 4.41 15.67 -7.51
N LEU A 25 4.41 15.13 -6.27
CA LEU A 25 4.93 15.80 -5.08
C LEU A 25 6.03 14.95 -4.42
N PHE A 26 6.85 14.29 -5.25
CA PHE A 26 7.85 13.34 -4.79
C PHE A 26 8.88 14.02 -3.87
N HIS A 27 9.48 15.13 -4.31
CA HIS A 27 10.53 15.82 -3.58
C HIS A 27 10.01 16.64 -2.40
N GLU A 28 8.78 17.17 -2.53
CA GLU A 28 8.16 18.09 -1.58
C GLU A 28 7.50 17.33 -0.43
N VAL A 29 6.86 16.21 -0.73
CA VAL A 29 6.01 15.48 0.23
C VAL A 29 6.41 14.02 0.39
N VAL A 30 6.53 13.25 -0.69
CA VAL A 30 6.66 11.78 -0.57
C VAL A 30 8.01 11.40 0.05
N MET A 31 9.12 11.73 -0.58
CA MET A 31 10.45 11.35 -0.09
C MET A 31 10.73 11.91 1.33
N PRO A 32 10.45 13.19 1.64
CA PRO A 32 10.67 13.71 2.98
C PRO A 32 9.76 13.10 4.06
N SER A 33 8.63 12.48 3.69
CA SER A 33 7.75 11.79 4.64
C SER A 33 8.34 10.48 5.18
N PHE A 34 9.29 9.89 4.45
CA PHE A 34 10.02 8.70 4.88
C PHE A 34 11.32 9.02 5.63
N HIS A 35 11.65 10.30 5.82
CA HIS A 35 12.89 10.67 6.51
C HIS A 35 12.93 10.11 7.93
N GLU A 36 14.10 9.57 8.28
CA GLU A 36 14.31 8.80 9.50
C GLU A 36 13.91 9.57 10.76
N MET A 37 13.05 8.94 11.57
CA MET A 37 12.53 9.45 12.85
C MET A 37 11.89 10.86 12.81
N LYS A 38 11.69 11.45 11.62
CA LYS A 38 11.14 12.79 11.46
C LYS A 38 9.71 12.90 11.98
N TYR A 39 8.93 11.85 11.76
CA TYR A 39 7.55 11.76 12.18
C TYR A 39 7.31 10.48 12.97
N ILE A 40 6.87 10.65 14.22
CA ILE A 40 6.59 9.54 15.14
C ILE A 40 5.10 9.48 15.40
N ARG A 41 4.44 8.44 14.88
CA ARG A 41 3.02 8.19 15.13
C ARG A 41 2.86 7.51 16.48
N ARG A 42 2.35 8.24 17.47
CA ARG A 42 2.10 7.74 18.83
C ARG A 42 0.68 7.20 18.95
N LEU A 43 0.53 5.96 19.40
CA LEU A 43 -0.76 5.36 19.73
C LEU A 43 -0.84 5.08 21.22
N LYS A 44 -1.90 5.60 21.86
CA LYS A 44 -2.16 5.35 23.28
C LYS A 44 -2.15 3.83 23.55
N ASP A 45 -1.35 3.41 24.51
CA ASP A 45 -1.20 2.02 24.98
C ASP A 45 -0.71 0.99 23.93
N LYS A 46 -0.38 1.43 22.69
CA LYS A 46 0.05 0.54 21.59
C LYS A 46 1.46 0.83 21.07
N GLY A 47 2.12 1.84 21.62
CA GLY A 47 3.48 2.24 21.26
C GLY A 47 3.57 3.28 20.15
N GLU A 48 4.77 3.43 19.64
CA GLU A 48 5.17 4.42 18.65
C GLU A 48 5.55 3.74 17.33
N TYR A 49 5.24 4.38 16.22
CA TYR A 49 5.58 3.90 14.88
C TYR A 49 6.32 4.97 14.11
N PHE A 50 7.44 4.61 13.49
CA PHE A 50 8.29 5.51 12.72
C PHE A 50 9.13 4.74 11.69
N PHE A 51 9.72 5.49 10.75
CA PHE A 51 10.62 4.95 9.74
C PHE A 51 12.09 5.17 10.13
N ILE A 52 12.94 4.21 9.80
CA ILE A 52 14.41 4.29 9.91
C ILE A 52 15.06 3.74 8.65
N ASP A 53 16.36 4.02 8.46
CA ASP A 53 17.17 3.52 7.34
C ASP A 53 16.52 3.75 5.96
N SER A 54 15.74 4.82 5.83
CA SER A 54 14.94 5.09 4.63
C SER A 54 15.75 5.84 3.60
N LYS A 55 15.84 5.27 2.40
CA LYS A 55 16.66 5.79 1.29
C LYS A 55 16.02 5.53 -0.07
N LEU A 56 16.36 6.38 -1.02
CA LEU A 56 16.11 6.16 -2.43
C LEU A 56 17.18 5.19 -2.95
N VAL A 57 16.75 4.12 -3.62
CA VAL A 57 17.61 3.08 -4.18
C VAL A 57 17.32 2.90 -5.65
N THR A 58 18.36 2.59 -6.42
CA THR A 58 18.23 2.18 -7.82
C THR A 58 18.20 0.67 -7.90
N LEU A 59 17.12 0.13 -8.45
CA LEU A 59 16.86 -1.30 -8.62
C LEU A 59 17.30 -1.79 -10.01
N ASP A 60 17.19 -0.91 -11.02
CA ASP A 60 17.71 -1.11 -12.38
C ASP A 60 18.30 0.22 -12.88
N ASN A 61 19.53 0.16 -13.40
CA ASN A 61 20.31 1.31 -13.86
C ASN A 61 20.14 1.61 -15.36
N ASN A 62 19.12 1.06 -16.03
CA ASN A 62 18.81 1.43 -17.41
C ASN A 62 18.60 2.95 -17.54
N PRO A 63 19.42 3.69 -18.31
CA PRO A 63 19.32 5.15 -18.39
C PRO A 63 18.01 5.66 -19.01
N ASP A 64 17.38 4.85 -19.86
CA ASP A 64 16.15 5.22 -20.58
C ASP A 64 14.91 4.97 -19.71
N VAL A 65 14.92 3.88 -18.94
CA VAL A 65 13.82 3.51 -18.03
C VAL A 65 14.41 2.96 -16.72
N PRO A 66 15.01 3.81 -15.85
CA PRO A 66 15.59 3.35 -14.61
C PRO A 66 14.48 2.91 -13.67
N VAL A 67 14.77 1.92 -12.81
CA VAL A 67 13.82 1.48 -11.80
C VAL A 67 14.27 1.97 -10.44
N LEU A 68 13.45 2.82 -9.84
CA LEU A 68 13.73 3.43 -8.53
C LEU A 68 12.81 2.88 -7.45
N GLY A 69 13.29 2.89 -6.21
CA GLY A 69 12.47 2.55 -5.07
C GLY A 69 12.84 3.30 -3.79
N ILE A 70 11.88 3.45 -2.88
CA ILE A 70 12.15 3.86 -1.50
C ILE A 70 12.25 2.60 -0.66
N SER A 71 13.38 2.35 -0.01
CA SER A 71 13.57 1.23 0.90
C SER A 71 13.94 1.71 2.29
N GLY A 72 13.47 1.01 3.31
CA GLY A 72 13.79 1.28 4.70
C GLY A 72 13.10 0.29 5.64
N LYS A 73 12.95 0.69 6.91
CA LYS A 73 12.22 -0.09 7.91
C LYS A 73 11.13 0.73 8.57
N ILE A 74 10.02 0.08 8.88
CA ILE A 74 9.04 0.58 9.85
C ILE A 74 9.27 -0.14 11.18
N VAL A 75 9.35 0.64 12.26
CA VAL A 75 9.57 0.14 13.62
C VAL A 75 8.29 0.32 14.43
N LYS A 76 7.95 -0.66 15.27
CA LYS A 76 6.95 -0.51 16.34
C LYS A 76 7.68 -0.50 17.68
N ASN A 77 7.90 0.66 18.26
CA ASN A 77 8.52 0.79 19.58
C ASN A 77 7.42 0.71 20.67
N THR A 78 7.44 -0.32 21.50
CA THR A 78 6.40 -0.55 22.51
C THR A 78 6.92 -1.30 23.74
N LYS A 79 6.05 -1.48 24.74
CA LYS A 79 6.34 -2.29 25.93
C LYS A 79 5.36 -3.46 25.98
N LEU A 80 5.87 -4.67 26.11
CA LEU A 80 5.06 -5.85 26.39
C LEU A 80 4.79 -5.89 27.89
N LYS A 81 3.51 -5.89 28.26
CA LYS A 81 3.07 -6.04 29.64
C LYS A 81 2.66 -7.47 29.88
N ARG A 82 3.21 -8.07 30.94
CA ARG A 82 2.81 -9.36 31.48
C ARG A 82 2.08 -9.08 32.78
N ASP A 83 0.85 -9.56 32.90
CA ASP A 83 0.06 -9.41 34.14
C ASP A 83 -0.01 -10.71 34.94
N GLN A 84 0.13 -11.86 34.26
CA GLN A 84 0.06 -13.18 34.86
C GLN A 84 0.95 -14.19 34.13
N ILE A 85 1.35 -15.24 34.84
CA ILE A 85 2.04 -16.41 34.30
C ILE A 85 1.30 -17.69 34.66
N TYR A 86 1.36 -18.69 33.79
CA TYR A 86 0.88 -20.03 34.10
C TYR A 86 2.02 -20.86 34.70
N ARG A 87 1.82 -21.43 35.89
CA ARG A 87 2.72 -22.42 36.49
C ARG A 87 1.99 -23.75 36.67
N ALA A 88 2.66 -24.85 36.34
CA ALA A 88 2.06 -26.19 36.32
C ALA A 88 1.56 -26.66 37.71
N ASP A 89 2.14 -26.12 38.79
CA ASP A 89 1.86 -26.45 40.19
C ASP A 89 0.79 -25.55 40.85
N GLY A 90 0.49 -24.39 40.26
CA GLY A 90 -0.34 -23.36 40.89
C GLY A 90 -1.34 -22.65 39.98
N GLY A 91 -1.42 -23.01 38.70
CA GLY A 91 -2.31 -22.38 37.74
C GLY A 91 -1.84 -20.99 37.31
N LEU A 92 -2.79 -20.09 37.04
CA LEU A 92 -2.50 -18.70 36.69
C LEU A 92 -2.16 -17.90 37.96
N ILE A 93 -0.98 -17.28 37.98
CA ILE A 93 -0.48 -16.48 39.10
C ILE A 93 -0.21 -15.08 38.58
N GLU A 94 -0.65 -14.06 39.32
CA GLU A 94 -0.33 -12.67 39.03
C GLU A 94 1.18 -12.43 39.10
N ASP A 95 1.73 -11.88 38.02
CA ASP A 95 3.15 -11.61 37.87
C ASP A 95 3.32 -10.46 36.88
N GLN A 96 3.41 -9.26 37.45
CA GLN A 96 3.49 -8.01 36.69
C GLN A 96 4.92 -7.72 36.25
N SER A 97 5.14 -7.61 34.94
CA SER A 97 6.44 -7.24 34.36
C SER A 97 6.26 -6.49 33.05
N GLU A 98 7.21 -5.61 32.72
CA GLU A 98 7.25 -4.90 31.45
C GLU A 98 8.59 -5.17 30.73
N LEU A 99 8.53 -5.36 29.41
CA LEU A 99 9.70 -5.54 28.56
C LEU A 99 9.64 -4.59 27.36
N GLU A 100 10.71 -3.82 27.15
CA GLU A 100 10.83 -2.96 25.97
C GLU A 100 11.06 -3.79 24.71
N THR A 101 10.36 -3.45 23.63
CA THR A 101 10.46 -4.17 22.37
C THR A 101 10.31 -3.23 21.18
N ALA A 102 11.07 -3.49 20.11
CA ALA A 102 11.07 -2.68 18.90
C ALA A 102 11.06 -3.56 17.63
N PRO A 103 10.07 -4.45 17.44
CA PRO A 103 10.01 -5.27 16.24
C PRO A 103 9.81 -4.40 14.99
N SER A 104 10.43 -4.81 13.89
CA SER A 104 10.48 -4.04 12.64
C SER A 104 10.12 -4.86 11.41
N SER A 105 9.64 -4.16 10.38
CA SER A 105 9.40 -4.71 9.05
C SER A 105 10.20 -3.90 8.03
N THR A 106 10.87 -4.57 7.11
CA THR A 106 11.55 -3.91 5.99
C THR A 106 10.57 -3.72 4.85
N PHE A 107 10.70 -2.63 4.10
CA PHE A 107 9.86 -2.35 2.95
C PHE A 107 10.67 -1.95 1.71
N LEU A 108 10.04 -2.11 0.55
CA LEU A 108 10.44 -1.52 -0.72
C LEU A 108 9.18 -0.98 -1.41
N LEU A 109 9.15 0.31 -1.68
CA LEU A 109 8.15 0.96 -2.53
C LEU A 109 8.79 1.24 -3.89
N ILE A 110 8.43 0.46 -4.90
CA ILE A 110 8.88 0.64 -6.29
C ILE A 110 8.13 1.83 -6.88
N LEU A 111 8.86 2.86 -7.31
CA LEU A 111 8.28 4.12 -7.76
C LEU A 111 7.65 4.00 -9.15
N ASN A 112 8.22 3.21 -10.05
CA ASN A 112 7.73 3.04 -11.42
C ASN A 112 6.31 2.46 -11.44
N THR A 113 6.11 1.36 -10.71
CA THR A 113 4.86 0.58 -10.72
C THR A 113 4.02 0.79 -9.46
N HIS A 114 4.44 1.69 -8.59
CA HIS A 114 3.84 1.99 -7.28
C HIS A 114 3.54 0.74 -6.42
N ARG A 115 4.39 -0.29 -6.53
CA ARG A 115 4.23 -1.54 -5.77
C ARG A 115 4.97 -1.45 -4.44
N LEU A 116 4.28 -1.79 -3.37
CA LEU A 116 4.84 -1.96 -2.05
C LEU A 116 5.11 -3.44 -1.79
N ILE A 117 6.31 -3.73 -1.31
CA ILE A 117 6.73 -5.04 -0.81
C ILE A 117 7.11 -4.86 0.64
N LEU A 118 6.43 -5.55 1.55
CA LEU A 118 6.68 -5.49 2.99
C LEU A 118 7.12 -6.85 3.51
N CYS A 119 8.15 -6.89 4.34
CA CYS A 119 8.60 -8.11 5.01
C CYS A 119 8.67 -7.88 6.51
N LYS A 120 7.88 -8.61 7.29
CA LYS A 120 8.05 -8.69 8.74
C LYS A 120 9.39 -9.37 9.03
N GLU A 121 10.23 -8.77 9.86
CA GLU A 121 11.52 -9.38 10.22
C GLU A 121 11.38 -10.36 11.39
N VAL A 122 10.40 -10.11 12.27
CA VAL A 122 10.13 -10.89 13.49
C VAL A 122 8.63 -10.92 13.81
N ALA A 123 8.24 -11.82 14.72
CA ALA A 123 6.87 -11.85 15.25
C ALA A 123 6.52 -10.52 15.93
N GLY A 124 5.29 -10.04 15.73
CA GLY A 124 4.81 -8.77 16.28
C GLY A 124 5.32 -7.52 15.56
N ALA A 125 6.09 -7.67 14.49
CA ALA A 125 6.51 -6.58 13.61
C ALA A 125 5.31 -5.91 12.89
N PRO A 126 5.45 -4.63 12.50
CA PRO A 126 4.40 -3.89 11.79
C PRO A 126 3.85 -4.63 10.57
N SER A 127 2.52 -4.72 10.47
CA SER A 127 1.84 -5.23 9.27
C SER A 127 1.74 -4.17 8.16
N ILE A 128 1.26 -4.57 6.98
CA ILE A 128 0.94 -3.64 5.89
C ILE A 128 -0.07 -2.57 6.31
N GLN A 129 -0.99 -2.90 7.22
CA GLN A 129 -1.93 -1.93 7.80
C GLN A 129 -1.24 -0.95 8.77
N ASN A 130 -0.24 -1.41 9.53
CA ASN A 130 0.58 -0.51 10.34
C ASN A 130 1.42 0.41 9.46
N PHE A 131 1.95 -0.10 8.34
CA PHE A 131 2.66 0.69 7.34
C PHE A 131 1.74 1.73 6.69
N HIS A 132 0.55 1.33 6.23
CA HIS A 132 -0.48 2.22 5.68
C HIS A 132 -0.76 3.40 6.61
N SER A 133 -1.15 3.10 7.84
CA SER A 133 -1.58 4.12 8.80
C SER A 133 -0.44 5.02 9.27
N THR A 134 0.79 4.52 9.33
CA THR A 134 1.99 5.30 9.65
C THR A 134 2.42 6.17 8.48
N SER A 135 2.50 5.62 7.27
CA SER A 135 2.83 6.37 6.04
C SER A 135 1.80 7.48 5.80
N GLN A 136 0.50 7.20 5.92
CA GLN A 136 -0.56 8.20 5.83
C GLN A 136 -0.41 9.33 6.85
N TYR A 137 0.04 9.02 8.08
CA TYR A 137 0.33 10.02 9.09
C TYR A 137 1.53 10.89 8.69
N CYS A 138 2.67 10.28 8.33
CA CYS A 138 3.88 10.99 7.94
C CYS A 138 3.65 11.91 6.73
N LEU A 139 2.94 11.41 5.71
CA LEU A 139 2.54 12.19 4.53
C LEU A 139 1.72 13.42 4.92
N LYS A 140 0.74 13.28 5.82
CA LYS A 140 -0.06 14.41 6.30
C LYS A 140 0.76 15.43 7.08
N GLN A 141 1.78 15.01 7.83
CA GLN A 141 2.66 15.94 8.54
C GLN A 141 3.56 16.70 7.58
N GLN A 142 4.22 16.00 6.65
CA GLN A 142 5.07 16.65 5.65
C GLN A 142 4.28 17.57 4.73
N HIS A 143 3.07 17.16 4.31
CA HIS A 143 2.18 17.99 3.49
C HIS A 143 1.82 19.32 4.16
N LYS A 144 1.59 19.33 5.48
CA LYS A 144 1.36 20.58 6.23
C LYS A 144 2.59 21.49 6.20
N ILE A 145 3.79 20.93 6.36
CA ILE A 145 5.04 21.70 6.29
C ILE A 145 5.24 22.27 4.89
N PHE A 146 4.98 21.47 3.85
CA PHE A 146 5.03 21.91 2.47
C PHE A 146 4.05 23.07 2.22
N LEU A 147 2.78 22.93 2.63
CA LEU A 147 1.78 23.99 2.47
C LEU A 147 2.18 25.28 3.21
N GLU A 148 2.77 25.17 4.40
CA GLU A 148 3.24 26.35 5.13
C GLU A 148 4.41 27.02 4.40
N SER A 149 5.35 26.24 3.89
CA SER A 149 6.48 26.73 3.08
C SER A 149 6.00 27.47 1.82
N GLU A 150 5.04 26.90 1.08
CA GLU A 150 4.45 27.54 -0.09
C GLU A 150 3.70 28.83 0.27
N PHE A 151 3.03 28.86 1.42
CA PHE A 151 2.35 30.05 1.91
C PHE A 151 3.35 31.17 2.27
N GLU A 152 4.42 30.85 2.97
CA GLU A 152 5.45 31.84 3.32
C GLU A 152 6.19 32.36 2.09
N LYS A 153 6.50 31.50 1.10
CA LYS A 153 7.05 31.95 -0.20
C LYS A 153 6.10 32.91 -0.92
N ALA A 154 4.81 32.58 -0.98
CA ALA A 154 3.82 33.45 -1.61
C ALA A 154 3.68 34.80 -0.91
N LYS A 155 3.82 34.81 0.43
CA LYS A 155 3.83 36.03 1.23
C LYS A 155 5.06 36.89 0.93
N GLN A 156 6.25 36.29 0.86
CA GLN A 156 7.49 36.99 0.50
C GLN A 156 7.39 37.61 -0.90
N ILE A 157 6.89 36.86 -1.90
CA ILE A 157 6.66 37.38 -3.26
C ILE A 157 5.72 38.59 -3.24
N LYS A 158 4.67 38.57 -2.40
CA LYS A 158 3.74 39.70 -2.26
C LYS A 158 4.36 40.92 -1.57
N GLU A 159 5.30 40.70 -0.65
CA GLU A 159 6.07 41.76 0.01
C GLU A 159 7.05 42.42 -0.96
N GLU A 160 7.72 41.63 -1.82
CA GLU A 160 8.64 42.12 -2.85
C GLU A 160 7.92 42.72 -4.07
N ASN A 161 6.75 42.18 -4.42
CA ASN A 161 5.91 42.64 -5.52
C ASN A 161 4.46 42.86 -5.05
N PRO A 162 4.10 44.11 -4.69
CA PRO A 162 2.75 44.47 -4.24
C PRO A 162 1.63 44.19 -5.25
N ASP A 163 1.93 44.00 -6.54
CA ASP A 163 0.95 43.68 -7.58
C ASP A 163 0.69 42.17 -7.73
N ALA A 164 1.52 41.31 -7.12
CA ALA A 164 1.35 39.86 -7.17
C ALA A 164 0.01 39.41 -6.55
N GLU A 165 -0.59 38.33 -7.05
CA GLU A 165 -1.86 37.85 -6.50
C GLU A 165 -1.71 37.38 -5.04
N ARG A 166 -2.65 37.77 -4.16
CA ARG A 166 -2.63 37.29 -2.77
C ARG A 166 -3.11 35.85 -2.71
N ILE A 167 -2.18 34.94 -2.46
CA ILE A 167 -2.50 33.53 -2.26
C ILE A 167 -2.99 33.30 -0.82
N THR A 168 -4.12 32.59 -0.67
CA THR A 168 -4.64 32.18 0.63
C THR A 168 -4.30 30.72 0.92
N LYS A 169 -4.22 30.33 2.20
CA LYS A 169 -4.06 28.92 2.58
C LYS A 169 -5.16 28.02 2.00
N LYS A 170 -6.39 28.55 1.86
CA LYS A 170 -7.51 27.82 1.23
C LYS A 170 -7.26 27.54 -0.25
N ALA A 171 -6.71 28.51 -0.99
CA ALA A 171 -6.35 28.31 -2.39
C ALA A 171 -5.23 27.28 -2.54
N LEU A 172 -4.21 27.30 -1.66
CA LEU A 172 -3.15 26.30 -1.64
C LEU A 172 -3.67 24.89 -1.34
N VAL A 173 -4.61 24.73 -0.40
CA VAL A 173 -5.27 23.43 -0.13
C VAL A 173 -6.12 22.98 -1.33
N GLY A 174 -6.69 23.91 -2.10
CA GLY A 174 -7.36 23.58 -3.36
C GLY A 174 -6.40 23.04 -4.41
N LYS A 175 -5.22 23.66 -4.55
CA LYS A 175 -4.17 23.27 -5.51
C LYS A 175 -3.44 21.99 -5.11
N TYR A 176 -3.15 21.84 -3.82
CA TYR A 176 -2.47 20.68 -3.24
C TYR A 176 -3.32 20.08 -2.11
N PRO A 177 -4.40 19.35 -2.43
CA PRO A 177 -5.25 18.73 -1.43
C PRO A 177 -4.50 17.75 -0.53
N TYR A 178 -5.09 17.43 0.62
CA TYR A 178 -4.48 16.51 1.58
C TYR A 178 -4.20 15.12 0.97
N PRO A 179 -3.06 14.49 1.33
CA PRO A 179 -2.72 13.17 0.83
C PRO A 179 -3.72 12.12 1.32
N VAL A 180 -4.22 11.32 0.40
CA VAL A 180 -5.02 10.12 0.65
C VAL A 180 -4.25 8.91 0.12
N LEU A 181 -3.77 8.11 1.07
CA LEU A 181 -3.07 6.86 0.80
C LEU A 181 -4.05 5.69 0.92
N ARG A 182 -3.96 4.77 -0.04
CA ARG A 182 -4.54 3.44 0.03
C ARG A 182 -3.48 2.41 -0.34
N ILE A 183 -3.47 1.31 0.38
CA ILE A 183 -2.67 0.13 0.01
C ILE A 183 -3.65 -1.00 -0.22
N THR A 184 -3.75 -1.47 -1.46
CA THR A 184 -4.60 -2.61 -1.83
C THR A 184 -3.72 -3.85 -1.97
N PRO A 185 -3.94 -4.93 -1.19
CA PRO A 185 -3.16 -6.16 -1.34
C PRO A 185 -3.22 -6.68 -2.77
N LEU A 186 -2.08 -7.17 -3.27
CA LEU A 186 -2.07 -7.89 -4.54
C LEU A 186 -2.57 -9.31 -4.29
N SER A 187 -3.54 -9.73 -5.09
CA SER A 187 -4.10 -11.06 -5.07
C SER A 187 -3.40 -11.94 -6.10
N ASP A 188 -3.17 -13.20 -5.78
CA ASP A 188 -2.72 -14.18 -6.76
C ASP A 188 -3.85 -15.15 -7.15
N LYS A 189 -3.66 -15.84 -8.27
CA LYS A 189 -4.66 -16.73 -8.86
C LYS A 189 -4.97 -17.92 -7.95
N GLU A 190 -3.98 -18.44 -7.25
CA GLU A 190 -4.12 -19.65 -6.45
C GLU A 190 -4.83 -19.34 -5.13
N SER A 191 -4.44 -18.29 -4.42
CA SER A 191 -5.09 -17.86 -3.18
C SER A 191 -6.56 -17.48 -3.40
N LEU A 192 -6.86 -16.74 -4.48
CA LEU A 192 -8.24 -16.41 -4.84
C LEU A 192 -9.04 -17.67 -5.18
N LYS A 193 -8.48 -18.60 -5.97
CA LYS A 193 -9.14 -19.86 -6.29
C LYS A 193 -9.43 -20.68 -5.04
N ASN A 194 -8.43 -20.85 -4.18
CA ASN A 194 -8.56 -21.57 -2.91
C ASN A 194 -9.64 -20.92 -2.01
N PHE A 195 -9.74 -19.60 -1.99
CA PHE A 195 -10.79 -18.90 -1.24
C PHE A 195 -12.18 -19.19 -1.83
N VAL A 196 -12.36 -19.05 -3.15
CA VAL A 196 -13.64 -19.30 -3.82
C VAL A 196 -14.08 -20.75 -3.65
N THR A 197 -13.18 -21.74 -3.79
CA THR A 197 -13.48 -23.17 -3.62
C THR A 197 -13.89 -23.56 -2.20
N ARG A 198 -13.54 -22.76 -1.18
CA ARG A 198 -14.01 -22.99 0.21
C ARG A 198 -15.48 -22.64 0.39
N LEU A 199 -16.03 -21.77 -0.45
CA LEU A 199 -17.45 -21.43 -0.42
C LEU A 199 -18.23 -22.57 -1.07
N LYS A 200 -19.16 -23.15 -0.31
CA LYS A 200 -20.14 -24.09 -0.86
C LYS A 200 -21.18 -23.35 -1.69
N HIS A 201 -21.51 -22.13 -1.28
CA HIS A 201 -22.48 -21.27 -1.91
C HIS A 201 -22.04 -19.82 -1.81
N ILE A 202 -22.15 -19.10 -2.91
CA ILE A 202 -21.75 -17.70 -3.01
C ILE A 202 -23.00 -16.86 -3.17
N ASP A 203 -23.35 -16.08 -2.14
CA ASP A 203 -24.53 -15.20 -2.19
C ASP A 203 -24.31 -14.01 -3.09
N LYS A 204 -23.07 -13.47 -3.06
CA LYS A 204 -22.76 -12.16 -3.61
C LYS A 204 -21.28 -11.98 -3.90
N VAL A 205 -20.99 -11.37 -5.04
CA VAL A 205 -19.69 -10.80 -5.37
C VAL A 205 -19.87 -9.31 -5.71
N SER A 206 -19.03 -8.46 -5.14
CA SER A 206 -18.99 -7.04 -5.45
C SER A 206 -17.58 -6.64 -5.86
N ILE A 207 -17.47 -5.95 -6.98
CA ILE A 207 -16.22 -5.48 -7.53
C ILE A 207 -16.33 -3.98 -7.69
N LYS A 208 -15.43 -3.23 -7.04
CA LYS A 208 -15.38 -1.78 -7.09
C LYS A 208 -14.07 -1.33 -7.70
N LEU A 209 -14.14 -0.58 -8.79
CA LEU A 209 -12.97 0.08 -9.37
C LEU A 209 -12.44 1.15 -8.42
N LEU A 210 -11.16 1.07 -8.13
CA LEU A 210 -10.45 2.01 -7.28
C LEU A 210 -9.82 3.11 -8.13
N SER A 211 -9.44 4.22 -7.50
CA SER A 211 -8.63 5.24 -8.18
C SER A 211 -7.20 4.75 -8.36
N THR A 212 -6.50 5.14 -9.42
CA THR A 212 -5.10 4.75 -9.69
C THR A 212 -4.17 5.97 -9.50
N ASN A 213 -2.85 5.75 -9.50
CA ASN A 213 -1.83 6.79 -9.64
C ASN A 213 -1.58 7.14 -11.13
N LYS A 214 -2.65 7.22 -11.93
CA LYS A 214 -2.59 7.40 -13.39
C LYS A 214 -1.95 6.21 -14.15
N GLU A 215 -1.88 5.02 -13.54
CA GLU A 215 -1.58 3.82 -14.32
C GLU A 215 -2.76 3.46 -15.23
N GLU A 216 -2.46 2.99 -16.46
CA GLU A 216 -3.48 2.48 -17.36
C GLU A 216 -4.10 1.20 -16.80
N ILE A 217 -5.43 1.12 -16.84
CA ILE A 217 -6.18 -0.07 -16.44
C ILE A 217 -6.19 -1.01 -17.64
N ASP A 218 -5.17 -1.86 -17.76
CA ASP A 218 -5.16 -2.96 -18.73
C ASP A 218 -5.76 -4.24 -18.09
N ASN A 219 -7.05 -4.15 -17.77
CA ASN A 219 -7.86 -5.33 -17.43
C ASN A 219 -8.59 -5.81 -18.71
N ASP A 220 -9.43 -6.84 -18.61
CA ASP A 220 -10.22 -7.27 -19.78
C ASP A 220 -11.05 -6.12 -20.39
N ASP A 221 -11.56 -6.34 -21.61
CA ASP A 221 -12.32 -5.35 -22.37
C ASP A 221 -13.48 -4.73 -21.58
N PHE A 222 -14.12 -5.51 -20.71
CA PHE A 222 -15.23 -5.05 -19.88
C PHE A 222 -14.77 -4.07 -18.80
N TRP A 223 -13.76 -4.44 -18.01
CA TRP A 223 -13.26 -3.59 -16.92
C TRP A 223 -12.60 -2.32 -17.45
N SER A 224 -11.95 -2.39 -18.59
CA SER A 224 -11.36 -1.26 -19.29
C SER A 224 -12.43 -0.28 -19.79
N ASP A 225 -13.50 -0.75 -20.45
CA ASP A 225 -14.64 0.10 -20.84
C ASP A 225 -15.36 0.68 -19.61
N PHE A 226 -15.56 -0.13 -18.57
CA PHE A 226 -16.20 0.33 -17.33
C PHE A 226 -15.36 1.42 -16.62
N GLY A 227 -14.03 1.28 -16.65
CA GLY A 227 -13.08 2.29 -16.17
C GLY A 227 -13.19 3.60 -16.96
N ARG A 228 -13.15 3.52 -18.30
CA ARG A 228 -13.30 4.69 -19.19
C ARG A 228 -14.62 5.42 -18.95
N ARG A 229 -15.75 4.69 -18.92
CA ARG A 229 -17.08 5.30 -18.69
C ARG A 229 -17.18 5.99 -17.33
N ARG A 230 -16.55 5.43 -16.29
CA ARG A 230 -16.48 6.07 -14.98
C ARG A 230 -15.80 7.44 -15.09
N GLU A 231 -14.71 7.55 -15.83
CA GLU A 231 -13.98 8.80 -16.04
C GLU A 231 -14.79 9.80 -16.87
N GLU A 232 -15.41 9.36 -17.97
CA GLU A 232 -16.28 10.19 -18.81
C GLU A 232 -17.48 10.77 -18.04
N MET A 233 -18.02 10.02 -17.08
CA MET A 233 -19.10 10.47 -16.19
C MET A 233 -18.60 11.33 -15.01
N ASN A 234 -17.29 11.57 -14.89
CA ASN A 234 -16.68 12.20 -13.72
C ASN A 234 -17.10 11.52 -12.39
N SER A 235 -17.19 10.19 -12.40
CA SER A 235 -17.64 9.42 -11.24
C SER A 235 -16.49 9.06 -10.31
N LYS A 236 -16.61 9.47 -9.05
CA LYS A 236 -15.64 9.12 -8.00
C LYS A 236 -15.59 7.63 -7.70
N SER A 237 -16.65 6.87 -8.01
CA SER A 237 -16.71 5.43 -7.75
C SER A 237 -17.54 4.69 -8.78
N ALA A 238 -17.05 3.52 -9.21
CA ALA A 238 -17.81 2.58 -10.03
C ALA A 238 -17.79 1.21 -9.36
N ARG A 239 -18.96 0.56 -9.28
CA ARG A 239 -19.13 -0.75 -8.63
C ARG A 239 -20.08 -1.60 -9.46
N VAL A 240 -19.71 -2.85 -9.66
CA VAL A 240 -20.56 -3.93 -10.16
C VAL A 240 -20.86 -4.89 -9.01
N GLU A 241 -22.09 -5.38 -8.96
CA GLU A 241 -22.55 -6.32 -7.95
C GLU A 241 -23.40 -7.40 -8.59
N PHE A 242 -23.04 -8.65 -8.34
CA PHE A 242 -23.82 -9.82 -8.71
C PHE A 242 -24.26 -10.52 -7.43
N SER A 243 -25.52 -10.92 -7.35
CA SER A 243 -26.06 -11.59 -6.16
C SER A 243 -27.11 -12.61 -6.52
N ASN A 244 -27.00 -13.80 -5.94
CA ASN A 244 -28.03 -14.84 -5.98
C ASN A 244 -28.10 -15.58 -4.62
N PRO A 245 -28.64 -14.97 -3.56
CA PRO A 245 -28.60 -15.57 -2.22
C PRO A 245 -29.39 -16.88 -2.10
N LYS A 246 -30.36 -17.13 -2.98
CA LYS A 246 -31.24 -18.30 -2.90
C LYS A 246 -30.60 -19.54 -3.53
N GLU A 247 -30.06 -19.42 -4.74
CA GLU A 247 -29.54 -20.56 -5.51
C GLU A 247 -28.00 -20.58 -5.56
N GLY A 248 -27.36 -19.43 -5.34
CA GLY A 248 -25.91 -19.28 -5.38
C GLY A 248 -25.43 -18.75 -6.72
N LEU A 249 -24.26 -18.11 -6.71
CA LEU A 249 -23.52 -17.78 -7.91
C LEU A 249 -22.59 -18.94 -8.31
N GLU A 250 -22.36 -19.10 -9.60
CA GLU A 250 -21.44 -20.10 -10.16
C GLU A 250 -19.99 -19.78 -9.77
N GLY A 251 -19.34 -20.72 -9.05
CA GLY A 251 -18.03 -20.49 -8.43
C GLY A 251 -16.91 -20.19 -9.42
N ASP A 252 -16.86 -20.94 -10.54
CA ASP A 252 -15.81 -20.76 -11.56
C ASP A 252 -15.95 -19.41 -12.28
N GLU A 253 -17.18 -18.97 -12.56
CA GLU A 253 -17.45 -17.66 -13.16
C GLU A 253 -17.14 -16.52 -12.18
N VAL A 254 -17.48 -16.69 -10.90
CA VAL A 254 -17.11 -15.73 -9.85
C VAL A 254 -15.59 -15.60 -9.75
N PHE A 255 -14.86 -16.72 -9.83
CA PHE A 255 -13.40 -16.73 -9.83
C PHE A 255 -12.83 -15.97 -11.03
N GLU A 256 -13.28 -16.26 -12.25
CA GLU A 256 -12.77 -15.58 -13.45
C GLU A 256 -13.05 -14.08 -13.43
N GLN A 257 -14.25 -13.66 -13.03
CA GLN A 257 -14.60 -12.24 -12.89
C GLN A 257 -13.79 -11.53 -11.80
N ALA A 258 -13.65 -12.15 -10.63
CA ALA A 258 -12.85 -11.60 -9.53
C ALA A 258 -11.36 -11.50 -9.90
N ARG A 259 -10.83 -12.51 -10.60
CA ARG A 259 -9.44 -12.56 -11.09
C ARG A 259 -9.18 -11.49 -12.13
N ALA A 260 -10.07 -11.33 -13.11
CA ALA A 260 -9.94 -10.32 -14.15
C ALA A 260 -9.92 -8.90 -13.58
N ALA A 261 -10.76 -8.63 -12.57
CA ALA A 261 -10.81 -7.32 -11.94
C ALA A 261 -9.65 -7.03 -10.98
N SER A 262 -9.18 -8.04 -10.23
CA SER A 262 -8.21 -7.85 -9.14
C SER A 262 -6.74 -7.91 -9.57
N GLY A 263 -6.45 -8.39 -10.78
CA GLY A 263 -5.09 -8.69 -11.25
C GLY A 263 -4.08 -7.53 -11.16
N LEU A 264 -4.54 -6.28 -11.29
CA LEU A 264 -3.68 -5.09 -11.20
C LEU A 264 -3.67 -4.43 -9.80
N GLY A 265 -4.43 -4.93 -8.83
CA GLY A 265 -4.57 -4.31 -7.50
C GLY A 265 -5.29 -2.95 -7.54
N ASN A 266 -6.05 -2.69 -8.60
CA ASN A 266 -6.83 -1.48 -8.84
C ASN A 266 -8.34 -1.68 -8.61
N SER A 267 -8.74 -2.84 -8.09
CA SER A 267 -10.12 -3.15 -7.74
C SER A 267 -10.22 -3.69 -6.32
N GLU A 268 -11.30 -3.34 -5.65
CA GLU A 268 -11.71 -3.94 -4.39
C GLU A 268 -12.75 -5.02 -4.70
N VAL A 269 -12.40 -6.27 -4.40
CA VAL A 269 -13.26 -7.44 -4.54
C VAL A 269 -13.77 -7.85 -3.17
N ARG A 270 -15.08 -8.04 -3.05
CA ARG A 270 -15.74 -8.56 -1.85
C ARG A 270 -16.62 -9.74 -2.20
N LEU A 271 -16.45 -10.83 -1.46
CA LEU A 271 -17.20 -12.07 -1.59
C LEU A 271 -17.98 -12.32 -0.31
N LYS A 272 -19.21 -12.82 -0.43
CA LYS A 272 -20.01 -13.30 0.70
C LYS A 272 -20.67 -14.62 0.32
N GLY A 273 -20.63 -15.58 1.23
CA GLY A 273 -21.29 -16.86 1.06
C GLY A 273 -21.21 -17.70 2.33
N TYR A 274 -21.36 -19.01 2.18
CA TYR A 274 -21.25 -19.96 3.28
C TYR A 274 -20.48 -21.21 2.89
N ASP A 275 -19.87 -21.85 3.88
CA ASP A 275 -19.07 -23.07 3.72
C ASP A 275 -19.94 -24.34 3.75
N LYS A 276 -19.29 -25.51 3.80
CA LYS A 276 -19.99 -26.80 3.87
C LYS A 276 -20.75 -27.03 5.18
N GLN A 277 -20.36 -26.35 6.26
CA GLN A 277 -20.94 -26.43 7.59
C GLN A 277 -22.08 -25.42 7.78
N GLY A 278 -22.26 -24.50 6.83
CA GLY A 278 -23.27 -23.43 6.89
C GLY A 278 -22.74 -22.16 7.55
N ASP A 279 -21.44 -22.07 7.83
CA ASP A 279 -20.82 -20.89 8.42
C ASP A 279 -20.70 -19.79 7.38
N THR A 280 -21.07 -18.56 7.76
CA THR A 280 -20.94 -17.40 6.87
C THR A 280 -19.47 -17.03 6.70
N ILE A 281 -19.01 -17.02 5.45
CA ILE A 281 -17.68 -16.56 5.06
C ILE A 281 -17.83 -15.23 4.30
N ASN A 282 -17.09 -14.23 4.76
CA ASN A 282 -16.88 -12.98 4.02
C ASN A 282 -15.42 -12.93 3.60
N GLY A 283 -15.17 -12.49 2.37
CA GLY A 283 -13.84 -12.36 1.79
C GLY A 283 -13.61 -11.00 1.16
N SER A 284 -12.37 -10.57 1.18
CA SER A 284 -11.83 -9.37 0.57
C SER A 284 -10.44 -9.64 0.01
N ASN A 285 -9.85 -8.68 -0.70
CA ASN A 285 -8.47 -8.80 -1.19
C ASN A 285 -7.45 -9.18 -0.11
N ASP A 286 -7.69 -8.82 1.16
CA ASP A 286 -6.82 -9.20 2.28
C ASP A 286 -6.79 -10.73 2.51
N ASP A 287 -7.93 -11.41 2.31
CA ASP A 287 -8.13 -12.85 2.58
C ASP A 287 -7.47 -13.76 1.54
N PHE A 288 -7.19 -13.23 0.34
CA PHE A 288 -6.50 -13.92 -0.75
C PHE A 288 -5.33 -13.07 -1.27
N SER A 289 -4.57 -12.52 -0.34
CA SER A 289 -3.38 -11.73 -0.64
C SER A 289 -2.16 -12.62 -0.91
N LEU A 290 -1.38 -12.25 -1.92
CA LEU A 290 -0.14 -12.93 -2.30
C LEU A 290 0.90 -12.78 -1.20
N THR A 291 1.43 -13.92 -0.77
CA THR A 291 2.50 -13.99 0.22
C THR A 291 3.60 -14.94 -0.25
N VAL A 292 4.86 -14.49 -0.21
CA VAL A 292 6.03 -15.34 -0.54
C VAL A 292 6.87 -15.56 0.71
N GLU A 293 7.16 -16.82 1.03
CA GLU A 293 8.05 -17.15 2.14
C GLU A 293 9.52 -16.99 1.73
N LEU A 294 10.32 -16.46 2.64
CA LEU A 294 11.77 -16.30 2.49
C LEU A 294 12.47 -16.91 3.67
N GLU A 295 13.53 -17.67 3.40
CA GLU A 295 14.42 -18.19 4.44
C GLU A 295 15.21 -17.05 5.09
N GLU A 296 15.88 -16.24 4.26
CA GLU A 296 16.69 -15.12 4.73
C GLU A 296 16.46 -13.85 3.92
N LEU A 297 16.74 -12.72 4.59
CA LEU A 297 16.71 -11.40 3.99
C LEU A 297 17.90 -10.62 4.55
N PRO A 298 18.72 -9.97 3.71
CA PRO A 298 19.84 -9.16 4.16
C PRO A 298 19.40 -8.09 5.16
N ARG A 299 20.24 -7.77 6.13
CA ARG A 299 19.97 -6.68 7.09
C ARG A 299 20.15 -5.29 6.49
N ASN A 300 21.06 -5.16 5.51
CA ASN A 300 21.32 -3.92 4.79
C ASN A 300 20.13 -3.58 3.89
N ALA A 301 19.59 -2.36 3.99
CA ALA A 301 18.38 -1.95 3.27
C ALA A 301 18.52 -1.96 1.74
N GLU A 302 19.70 -1.66 1.18
CA GLU A 302 19.92 -1.71 -0.28
C GLU A 302 19.90 -3.15 -0.78
N ARG A 303 20.69 -4.03 -0.16
CA ARG A 303 20.70 -5.46 -0.52
C ARG A 303 19.34 -6.11 -0.30
N ALA A 304 18.65 -5.73 0.77
CA ALA A 304 17.29 -6.19 1.04
C ALA A 304 16.27 -5.66 0.04
N ALA A 305 16.52 -4.50 -0.59
CA ALA A 305 15.71 -3.99 -1.68
C ALA A 305 15.95 -4.78 -2.96
N THR A 306 17.21 -5.06 -3.31
CA THR A 306 17.56 -5.90 -4.48
C THR A 306 16.90 -7.27 -4.39
N VAL A 307 17.02 -7.98 -3.26
CA VAL A 307 16.39 -9.30 -3.09
C VAL A 307 14.86 -9.22 -3.20
N LYS A 308 14.22 -8.20 -2.61
CA LYS A 308 12.75 -8.01 -2.77
C LYS A 308 12.37 -7.74 -4.22
N TYR A 309 13.17 -6.96 -4.93
CA TYR A 309 12.93 -6.62 -6.33
C TYR A 309 13.11 -7.82 -7.26
N GLU A 310 14.14 -8.64 -7.05
CA GLU A 310 14.35 -9.90 -7.79
C GLU A 310 13.17 -10.86 -7.59
N GLN A 311 12.71 -11.04 -6.35
CA GLN A 311 11.52 -11.85 -6.07
C GLN A 311 10.27 -11.30 -6.76
N PHE A 312 10.10 -9.98 -6.74
CA PHE A 312 9.02 -9.32 -7.46
C PHE A 312 9.11 -9.55 -8.98
N ARG A 313 10.30 -9.43 -9.58
CA ARG A 313 10.54 -9.72 -10.99
C ARG A 313 10.20 -11.16 -11.34
N HIS A 314 10.61 -12.13 -10.53
CA HIS A 314 10.26 -13.54 -10.74
C HIS A 314 8.74 -13.78 -10.73
N LEU A 315 8.00 -13.09 -9.86
CA LEU A 315 6.53 -13.18 -9.82
C LEU A 315 5.87 -12.52 -11.04
N VAL A 316 6.46 -11.44 -11.56
CA VAL A 316 6.01 -10.80 -12.80
C VAL A 316 6.28 -11.71 -14.00
N ASP A 317 7.51 -12.20 -14.15
CA ASP A 317 7.91 -13.06 -15.26
C ASP A 317 7.13 -14.40 -15.25
N GLY A 318 6.76 -14.89 -14.06
CA GLY A 318 5.89 -16.04 -13.86
C GLY A 318 4.39 -15.78 -14.07
N ASN A 319 3.98 -14.57 -14.48
CA ASN A 319 2.57 -14.16 -14.64
C ASN A 319 1.71 -14.36 -13.37
N VAL A 320 2.34 -14.25 -12.19
CA VAL A 320 1.67 -14.23 -10.88
C VAL A 320 1.21 -12.81 -10.57
N ILE A 321 2.08 -11.83 -10.78
CA ILE A 321 1.76 -10.39 -10.67
C ILE A 321 1.65 -9.79 -12.06
N LYS A 322 0.54 -9.09 -12.35
CA LYS A 322 0.44 -8.24 -13.53
C LYS A 322 0.97 -6.83 -13.22
N LEU A 323 1.73 -6.27 -14.16
CA LEU A 323 2.13 -4.88 -14.14
C LEU A 323 1.18 -4.08 -15.03
N PRO A 324 0.84 -2.84 -14.64
CA PRO A 324 0.22 -1.91 -15.57
C PRO A 324 1.26 -1.40 -16.57
N ASP A 325 0.78 -0.89 -17.70
CA ASP A 325 1.61 -0.13 -18.62
C ASP A 325 2.10 1.16 -17.96
N LEU A 326 3.38 1.46 -18.16
CA LEU A 326 4.00 2.67 -17.65
C LEU A 326 3.70 3.84 -18.59
N ALA A 327 2.91 4.79 -18.13
CA ALA A 327 2.66 6.03 -18.88
C ALA A 327 3.97 6.82 -19.09
N ASP A 328 4.12 7.44 -20.26
CA ASP A 328 5.32 8.25 -20.60
C ASP A 328 5.62 9.35 -19.57
N GLU A 329 4.57 9.96 -19.01
CA GLU A 329 4.70 10.98 -17.96
C GLU A 329 5.35 10.41 -16.68
N VAL A 330 5.05 9.17 -16.33
CA VAL A 330 5.65 8.46 -15.19
C VAL A 330 7.12 8.20 -15.46
N ILE A 331 7.46 7.69 -16.65
CA ILE A 331 8.84 7.43 -17.05
C ILE A 331 9.66 8.73 -17.01
N ALA A 332 9.14 9.83 -17.55
CA ALA A 332 9.82 11.12 -17.54
C ALA A 332 10.13 11.62 -16.12
N LYS A 333 9.17 11.49 -15.18
CA LYS A 333 9.39 11.85 -13.76
C LYS A 333 10.45 10.96 -13.11
N ILE A 334 10.41 9.66 -13.36
CA ILE A 334 11.40 8.71 -12.82
C ILE A 334 12.80 9.03 -13.35
N VAL A 335 12.95 9.28 -14.65
CA VAL A 335 14.23 9.70 -15.27
C VAL A 335 14.72 11.02 -14.66
N SER A 336 13.82 11.98 -14.43
CA SER A 336 14.17 13.25 -13.77
C SER A 336 14.69 13.03 -12.35
N ILE A 337 14.05 12.16 -11.57
CA ILE A 337 14.51 11.80 -10.21
C ILE A 337 15.88 11.11 -10.30
N PHE A 338 16.06 10.16 -11.23
CA PHE A 338 17.31 9.42 -11.40
C PHE A 338 18.48 10.32 -11.78
N ARG A 339 18.28 11.31 -12.65
CA ARG A 339 19.32 12.27 -13.03
C ARG A 339 19.69 13.27 -11.93
N GLY A 340 18.84 13.42 -10.91
CA GLY A 340 19.08 14.27 -9.75
C GLY A 340 19.73 13.55 -8.56
N LEU A 341 19.90 12.22 -8.64
CA LEU A 341 20.73 11.42 -7.73
C LEU A 341 22.21 11.66 -8.01
#